data_AF-A0A849Y5B6-F1
#
_entry.id   AF-A0A849Y5B6-F1
#
_cell.length_a   1.000
_cell.length_b   1.000
_cell.length_c   1.000
_cell.angle_alpha   90.00
_cell.angle_beta   90.00
_cell.angle_gamma   90.00
#
_symmetry.space_group_name_H-M   'P 1'
#
loop_
_entity.id
_entity.type
_entity.pdbx_description
1 polymer ?
#
loop_
_entity_poly.entity_id
_entity_poly.type
_entity_poly.pdbx_seq_one_letter_code
_entity_poly.pdbx_strand_id
1 'polypeptide(L)'
;MSAPERLEQLQGSLERIVYSNEENHYTVAQLQPDNARKSVTIVGNLPAVQCGETLLLHGEWIVHPQFGRQFKIARFESILPSTITGLKKYLGSGLIRGIGPKFAERIVDFFGKDTLTVIDQYSGRLKEVPGIGAERAGRIRLAWVEQKAVREIMIFLQSYGVTPSQAAKIYKMYGDDSMKVVKDNPYQLARDIHGIGFRTADQIARNLGIPSDSAQRIQAGIVYQLEQILAEGHTGYPFDFLARAASEDLVVISSDMRGIDREAISAALAAGGRTVCVLSDSLEKAVVSKRYREPLAAGRATLVTPFTPDTRFTVANAMRANRYQYGLSDAAIIVESRQTGGIWSGADENRKHGWVPA
;
A
#
# COMPACT_ATOMS: atom_id res chain seq x y z
N MET A 1 -1.48 38.73 -28.04
CA MET A 1 -0.82 38.54 -26.73
C MET A 1 -1.83 38.94 -25.67
N SER A 2 -2.52 37.97 -25.07
CA SER A 2 -3.41 38.19 -23.93
C SER A 2 -2.57 38.51 -22.69
N ALA A 3 -3.00 39.50 -21.91
CA ALA A 3 -2.36 39.88 -20.65
C ALA A 3 -2.34 38.68 -19.67
N PRO A 4 -1.31 38.53 -18.82
CA PRO A 4 -1.31 37.47 -17.82
C PRO A 4 -2.47 37.70 -16.84
N GLU A 5 -3.39 36.75 -16.76
CA GLU A 5 -4.45 36.72 -15.76
C GLU A 5 -3.81 36.78 -14.36
N ARG A 6 -4.12 37.84 -13.59
CA ARG A 6 -3.67 37.94 -12.20
C ARG A 6 -4.45 36.94 -11.37
N LEU A 7 -3.84 35.78 -11.11
CA LEU A 7 -4.32 34.84 -10.11
C LEU A 7 -4.20 35.47 -8.72
N GLU A 8 -5.31 35.48 -7.97
CA GLU A 8 -5.33 35.89 -6.56
C GLU A 8 -4.66 34.82 -5.69
N GLN A 9 -4.12 35.23 -4.54
CA GLN A 9 -3.49 34.35 -3.57
C GLN A 9 -4.38 34.19 -2.33
N LEU A 10 -4.54 32.96 -1.88
CA LEU A 10 -5.29 32.62 -0.68
C LEU A 10 -4.50 31.58 0.15
N GLN A 11 -4.12 31.95 1.37
CA GLN A 11 -3.42 31.05 2.30
C GLN A 11 -4.33 30.70 3.48
N GLY A 12 -4.33 29.44 3.89
CA GLY A 12 -5.06 29.00 5.06
C GLY A 12 -4.90 27.52 5.38
N SER A 13 -5.52 27.09 6.47
CA SER A 13 -5.53 25.69 6.89
C SER A 13 -6.74 24.95 6.31
N LEU A 14 -6.51 23.75 5.78
CA LEU A 14 -7.58 22.89 5.26
C LEU A 14 -8.37 22.31 6.44
N GLU A 15 -9.60 22.75 6.67
CA GLU A 15 -10.39 22.26 7.81
C GLU A 15 -11.04 20.91 7.52
N ARG A 16 -11.63 20.80 6.33
CA ARG A 16 -12.43 19.64 5.95
C ARG A 16 -12.50 19.49 4.44
N ILE A 17 -12.33 18.26 3.96
CA ILE A 17 -12.67 17.88 2.59
C ILE A 17 -14.16 17.52 2.56
N VAL A 18 -14.93 18.19 1.69
CA VAL A 18 -16.37 17.96 1.49
C VAL A 18 -16.60 16.87 0.45
N TYR A 19 -15.81 16.89 -0.61
CA TYR A 19 -15.84 15.92 -1.70
C TYR A 19 -14.44 15.80 -2.31
N SER A 20 -14.06 14.60 -2.74
CA SER A 20 -12.82 14.33 -3.47
C SER A 20 -13.09 13.24 -4.49
N ASN A 21 -12.64 13.45 -5.73
CA ASN A 21 -12.65 12.44 -6.78
C ASN A 21 -11.23 11.90 -6.96
N GLU A 22 -11.06 10.59 -6.80
CA GLU A 22 -9.75 9.93 -6.83
C GLU A 22 -9.15 9.80 -8.24
N GLU A 23 -9.97 9.81 -9.30
CA GLU A 23 -9.51 9.63 -10.70
C GLU A 23 -8.95 10.91 -11.31
N ASN A 24 -9.54 12.06 -11.00
CA ASN A 24 -9.12 13.36 -11.56
C ASN A 24 -8.66 14.36 -10.50
N HIS A 25 -8.58 13.93 -9.23
CA HIS A 25 -8.13 14.70 -8.07
C HIS A 25 -8.95 15.98 -7.80
N TYR A 26 -10.15 16.05 -8.36
CA TYR A 26 -11.07 17.17 -8.12
C TYR A 26 -11.57 17.15 -6.68
N THR A 27 -11.27 18.20 -5.94
CA THR A 27 -11.56 18.31 -4.52
C THR A 27 -12.39 19.57 -4.26
N VAL A 28 -13.43 19.41 -3.44
CA VAL A 28 -14.20 20.48 -2.80
C VAL A 28 -13.87 20.45 -1.32
N ALA A 29 -13.34 21.53 -0.78
CA ALA A 29 -12.93 21.59 0.62
C ALA A 29 -13.24 22.93 1.28
N GLN A 30 -13.24 22.94 2.61
CA GLN A 30 -13.34 24.12 3.46
C GLN A 30 -11.92 24.47 3.92
N LEU A 31 -11.50 25.70 3.62
CA LEU A 31 -10.23 26.28 4.05
C LEU A 31 -10.51 27.45 4.98
N GLN A 32 -9.83 27.50 6.12
CA GLN A 32 -9.85 28.63 7.03
C GLN A 32 -8.70 29.57 6.67
N PRO A 33 -8.97 30.75 6.05
CA PRO A 33 -7.90 31.67 5.68
C PRO A 33 -7.24 32.27 6.92
N ASP A 34 -5.93 32.49 6.87
CA ASP A 34 -5.18 33.06 8.00
C ASP A 34 -5.67 34.46 8.39
N ASN A 35 -6.19 35.22 7.42
CA ASN A 35 -6.62 36.62 7.57
C ASN A 35 -8.15 36.78 7.70
N ALA A 36 -8.91 35.70 7.85
CA ALA A 36 -10.37 35.76 7.90
C ALA A 36 -10.92 34.95 9.09
N ARG A 37 -12.09 35.36 9.60
CA ARG A 37 -12.81 34.62 10.66
C ARG A 37 -13.78 33.55 10.14
N LYS A 38 -14.08 33.57 8.84
CA LYS A 38 -15.00 32.62 8.21
C LYS A 38 -14.24 31.72 7.26
N SER A 39 -14.61 30.45 7.26
CA SER A 39 -14.11 29.47 6.32
C SER A 39 -14.60 29.77 4.91
N VAL A 40 -13.81 29.34 3.93
CA VAL A 40 -14.02 29.56 2.50
C VAL A 40 -14.08 28.20 1.81
N THR A 41 -15.01 28.04 0.87
CA THR A 41 -15.04 26.83 0.03
C THR A 41 -14.03 26.98 -1.10
N ILE A 42 -13.13 26.01 -1.22
CA ILE A 42 -12.13 25.91 -2.28
C ILE A 42 -12.48 24.74 -3.21
N VAL A 43 -12.26 24.91 -4.51
CA VAL A 43 -12.55 23.88 -5.52
C VAL A 43 -11.42 23.79 -6.54
N GLY A 44 -11.00 22.58 -6.89
CA GLY A 44 -9.96 22.38 -7.91
C GLY A 44 -9.21 21.08 -7.75
N ASN A 45 -8.17 20.90 -8.56
CA ASN A 45 -7.34 19.70 -8.51
C ASN A 45 -6.33 19.82 -7.35
N LEU A 46 -6.51 18.98 -6.31
CA LEU A 46 -5.70 18.96 -5.09
C LEU A 46 -5.28 17.51 -4.77
N PRO A 47 -4.29 16.95 -5.46
CA PRO A 47 -3.82 15.60 -5.18
C PRO A 47 -3.12 15.58 -3.82
N ALA A 48 -3.43 14.55 -3.03
CA ALA A 48 -2.76 14.22 -1.77
C ALA A 48 -2.80 15.29 -0.65
N VAL A 49 -3.71 16.26 -0.68
CA VAL A 49 -3.89 17.23 0.43
C VAL A 49 -4.64 16.60 1.61
N GLN A 50 -4.25 16.97 2.84
CA GLN A 50 -4.90 16.48 4.07
C GLN A 50 -5.47 17.60 4.95
N CYS A 51 -6.59 17.31 5.63
CA CYS A 51 -7.14 18.23 6.63
C CYS A 51 -6.10 18.54 7.71
N GLY A 52 -5.87 19.82 7.97
CA GLY A 52 -4.86 20.34 8.88
C GLY A 52 -3.59 20.85 8.19
N GLU A 53 -3.40 20.57 6.90
CA GLU A 53 -2.32 21.16 6.10
C GLU A 53 -2.58 22.64 5.84
N THR A 54 -1.50 23.43 5.80
CA THR A 54 -1.57 24.82 5.36
C THR A 54 -1.25 24.87 3.88
N LEU A 55 -2.17 25.42 3.11
CA LEU A 55 -2.07 25.52 1.67
C LEU A 55 -1.89 26.99 1.28
N LEU A 56 -0.97 27.26 0.35
CA LEU A 56 -0.92 28.50 -0.41
C LEU A 56 -1.56 28.25 -1.77
N LEU A 57 -2.72 28.86 -2.00
CA LEU A 57 -3.52 28.68 -3.21
C LEU A 57 -3.36 29.88 -4.14
N HIS A 58 -3.27 29.61 -5.44
CA HIS A 58 -3.40 30.61 -6.49
C HIS A 58 -4.61 30.29 -7.35
N GLY A 59 -5.50 31.27 -7.56
CA GLY A 59 -6.78 31.00 -8.18
C GLY A 59 -7.64 32.23 -8.43
N GLU A 60 -8.92 31.98 -8.69
CA GLU A 60 -9.94 32.99 -8.98
C GLU A 60 -11.18 32.77 -8.12
N TRP A 61 -11.84 33.86 -7.70
CA TRP A 61 -13.14 33.77 -7.04
C TRP A 61 -14.23 33.54 -8.06
N ILE A 62 -14.98 32.45 -7.90
CA ILE A 62 -16.15 32.12 -8.71
C ILE A 62 -17.42 32.13 -7.84
N VAL A 63 -18.57 32.31 -8.48
CA VAL A 63 -19.88 32.17 -7.82
C VAL A 63 -20.62 31.00 -8.47
N HIS A 64 -20.79 29.91 -7.73
CA HIS A 64 -21.55 28.76 -8.20
C HIS A 64 -23.06 29.01 -8.01
N PRO A 65 -23.93 28.75 -9.01
CA PRO A 65 -25.35 29.05 -8.95
C PRO A 65 -26.09 28.43 -7.75
N GLN A 66 -25.66 27.25 -7.29
CA GLN A 66 -26.27 26.52 -6.17
C GLN A 66 -25.50 26.62 -4.85
N PHE A 67 -24.19 26.87 -4.89
CA PHE A 67 -23.30 26.71 -3.73
C PHE A 67 -22.63 28.04 -3.31
N GLY A 68 -22.92 29.13 -4.01
CA GLY A 68 -22.42 30.46 -3.68
C GLY A 68 -20.94 30.65 -4.01
N ARG A 69 -20.28 31.53 -3.26
CA ARG A 69 -18.91 31.99 -3.54
C ARG A 69 -17.88 30.92 -3.18
N GLN A 70 -17.04 30.56 -4.15
CA GLN A 70 -15.98 29.56 -4.03
C GLN A 70 -14.66 30.10 -4.60
N PHE A 71 -13.54 29.59 -4.11
CA PHE A 71 -12.22 29.89 -4.66
C PHE A 71 -11.77 28.74 -5.55
N LYS A 72 -11.68 28.99 -6.86
CA LYS A 72 -11.27 28.00 -7.84
C LYS A 72 -9.76 28.01 -7.99
N ILE A 73 -9.14 26.87 -7.71
CA ILE A 73 -7.70 26.72 -7.62
C ILE A 73 -7.13 26.44 -9.01
N ALA A 74 -6.14 27.26 -9.41
CA ALA A 74 -5.32 27.01 -10.60
C ALA A 74 -4.04 26.24 -10.24
N ARG A 75 -3.42 26.57 -9.10
CA ARG A 75 -2.25 25.87 -8.54
C ARG A 75 -2.17 26.05 -7.03
N PHE A 76 -1.48 25.15 -6.33
CA PHE A 76 -1.26 25.24 -4.89
C PHE A 76 0.12 24.74 -4.47
N GLU A 77 0.53 25.13 -3.28
CA GLU A 77 1.74 24.65 -2.61
C GLU A 77 1.39 24.19 -1.18
N SER A 78 1.87 23.02 -0.77
CA SER A 78 1.72 22.50 0.60
C SER A 78 2.93 22.91 1.43
N ILE A 79 2.67 23.57 2.56
CA ILE A 79 3.71 24.08 3.46
C ILE A 79 3.81 23.12 4.65
N LEU A 80 5.03 22.64 4.94
CA LEU A 80 5.38 21.79 6.11
C LEU A 80 4.68 22.25 7.40
N PRO A 81 4.40 21.34 8.37
CA PRO A 81 3.47 21.58 9.46
C PRO A 81 4.01 22.64 10.43
N SER A 82 3.77 23.89 10.09
CA SER A 82 3.98 25.05 10.95
C SER A 82 2.69 25.43 11.68
N THR A 83 1.66 24.58 11.63
CA THR A 83 0.45 24.81 12.41
C THR A 83 0.66 24.41 13.86
N ILE A 84 0.31 25.32 14.75
CA ILE A 84 0.32 25.13 16.21
C ILE A 84 -0.35 23.80 16.59
N THR A 85 -1.43 23.44 15.90
CA THR A 85 -2.18 22.19 16.12
C THR A 85 -1.37 20.94 15.80
N GLY A 86 -0.60 20.94 14.70
CA GLY A 86 0.27 19.81 14.33
C GLY A 86 1.42 19.62 15.32
N LEU A 87 2.04 20.71 15.74
CA LEU A 87 3.11 20.72 16.74
C LEU A 87 2.64 20.16 18.09
N LYS A 88 1.45 20.56 18.54
CA LYS A 88 0.84 20.06 19.79
C LYS A 88 0.59 18.55 19.76
N LYS A 89 0.03 18.03 18.66
CA LYS A 89 -0.21 16.59 18.50
C LYS A 89 1.10 15.79 18.48
N TYR A 90 2.12 16.30 17.78
CA TYR A 90 3.42 15.64 17.69
C TYR A 90 4.11 15.54 19.06
N LEU A 91 4.26 16.66 19.75
CA LEU A 91 4.91 16.70 21.07
C LEU A 91 4.11 15.96 22.14
N GLY A 92 2.77 15.94 22.02
CA GLY A 92 1.87 15.29 22.96
C GLY A 92 1.66 13.79 22.74
N SER A 93 2.25 13.20 21.69
CA SER A 93 2.07 11.80 21.31
C SER A 93 2.66 10.79 22.31
N GLY A 94 3.43 11.25 23.29
CA GLY A 94 4.14 10.41 24.25
C GLY A 94 5.50 9.91 23.74
N LEU A 95 5.92 10.33 22.54
CA LEU A 95 7.19 9.98 21.93
C LEU A 95 8.39 10.57 22.70
N ILE A 96 8.24 11.79 23.22
CA ILE A 96 9.29 12.47 23.98
C ILE A 96 8.98 12.30 25.47
N ARG A 97 9.77 11.46 26.14
CA ARG A 97 9.65 11.26 27.59
C ARG A 97 9.78 12.60 28.31
N GLY A 98 8.76 12.94 29.08
CA GLY A 98 8.68 14.20 29.81
C GLY A 98 7.80 15.28 29.17
N ILE A 99 7.30 15.06 27.94
CA ILE A 99 6.29 15.92 27.30
C ILE A 99 4.98 15.15 27.13
N GLY A 100 4.02 15.40 28.04
CA GLY A 100 2.64 14.96 27.87
C GLY A 100 1.78 16.00 27.14
N PRO A 101 0.53 15.68 26.76
CA PRO A 101 -0.35 16.57 25.99
C PRO A 101 -0.46 18.00 26.55
N LYS A 102 -0.58 18.15 27.87
CA LYS A 102 -0.64 19.46 28.55
C LYS A 102 0.65 20.27 28.44
N PHE A 103 1.82 19.62 28.45
CA PHE A 103 3.09 20.30 28.27
C PHE A 103 3.35 20.59 26.79
N ALA A 104 2.95 19.71 25.89
CA ALA A 104 2.96 19.97 24.46
C ALA A 104 2.15 21.22 24.11
N GLU A 105 0.95 21.36 24.66
CA GLU A 105 0.16 22.60 24.55
C GLU A 105 0.94 23.81 25.05
N ARG A 106 1.42 23.79 26.29
CA ARG A 106 2.14 24.94 26.89
C ARG A 106 3.40 25.35 26.12
N ILE A 107 4.18 24.38 25.67
CA ILE A 107 5.43 24.64 24.94
C ILE A 107 5.12 25.27 23.58
N VAL A 108 4.11 24.75 22.87
CA VAL A 108 3.71 25.28 21.56
C VAL A 108 2.96 26.60 21.68
N ASP A 109 2.17 26.80 22.74
CA ASP A 109 1.53 28.10 23.00
C ASP A 109 2.55 29.19 23.34
N PHE A 110 3.68 28.82 23.97
CA PHE A 110 4.74 29.75 24.31
C PHE A 110 5.68 30.07 23.14
N PHE A 111 6.14 29.06 22.39
CA PHE A 111 7.12 29.24 21.30
C PHE A 111 6.50 29.25 19.89
N GLY A 112 5.21 28.96 19.76
CA GLY A 112 4.50 28.98 18.49
C GLY A 112 5.12 28.06 17.45
N LYS A 113 5.41 28.62 16.27
CA LYS A 113 6.00 27.88 15.14
C LYS A 113 7.47 27.53 15.38
N ASP A 114 8.16 28.26 16.26
CA ASP A 114 9.58 28.09 16.55
C ASP A 114 9.87 27.00 17.57
N THR A 115 8.83 26.33 18.09
CA THR A 115 8.98 25.31 19.12
C THR A 115 10.05 24.27 18.81
N LEU A 116 10.09 23.76 17.57
CA LEU A 116 11.07 22.75 17.18
C LEU A 116 12.49 23.30 17.22
N THR A 117 12.71 24.49 16.66
CA THR A 117 14.01 25.18 16.65
C THR A 117 14.48 25.48 18.08
N VAL A 118 13.57 25.89 18.96
CA VAL A 118 13.89 26.15 20.36
C VAL A 118 14.31 24.88 21.09
N ILE A 119 13.61 23.76 20.92
CA ILE A 119 14.01 22.52 21.58
C ILE A 119 15.34 21.99 21.00
N ASP A 120 15.59 22.18 19.70
CA ASP A 120 16.76 21.66 19.01
C ASP A 120 18.05 22.47 19.25
N GLN A 121 17.96 23.80 19.13
CA GLN A 121 19.13 24.70 19.15
C GLN A 121 19.22 25.52 20.44
N TYR A 122 18.09 25.79 21.11
CA TYR A 122 18.02 26.70 22.25
C TYR A 122 17.33 26.06 23.46
N SER A 123 17.59 24.77 23.72
CA SER A 123 16.87 23.96 24.72
C SER A 123 16.86 24.55 26.14
N GLY A 124 17.81 25.43 26.46
CA GLY A 124 17.85 26.17 27.73
C GLY A 124 16.64 27.10 27.93
N ARG A 125 16.05 27.59 26.84
CA ARG A 125 14.86 28.45 26.84
C ARG A 125 13.59 27.72 27.27
N LEU A 126 13.57 26.38 27.28
CA LEU A 126 12.44 25.61 27.82
C LEU A 126 12.08 25.97 29.26
N LYS A 127 13.04 26.51 30.03
CA LYS A 127 12.81 27.01 31.40
C LYS A 127 11.94 28.27 31.45
N GLU A 128 11.78 28.98 30.34
CA GLU A 128 10.90 30.14 30.20
C GLU A 128 9.41 29.72 30.21
N VAL A 129 9.12 28.45 29.89
CA VAL A 129 7.74 27.93 29.86
C VAL A 129 7.24 27.64 31.28
N PRO A 130 6.09 28.21 31.69
CA PRO A 130 5.53 27.98 33.02
C PRO A 130 5.33 26.50 33.37
N GLY A 131 5.96 26.05 34.46
CA GLY A 131 5.89 24.67 34.94
C GLY A 131 6.95 23.71 34.37
N ILE A 132 7.91 24.22 33.59
CA ILE A 132 9.09 23.48 33.14
C ILE A 132 10.33 23.98 33.90
N GLY A 133 10.71 23.28 34.96
CA GLY A 133 11.94 23.56 35.72
C GLY A 133 13.21 23.02 35.04
N ALA A 134 14.38 23.38 35.58
CA ALA A 134 15.69 23.02 35.02
C ALA A 134 15.89 21.50 34.84
N GLU A 135 15.41 20.70 35.79
CA GLU A 135 15.49 19.24 35.73
C GLU A 135 14.65 18.66 34.57
N ARG A 136 13.41 19.16 34.40
CA ARG A 136 12.52 18.72 33.31
C ARG A 136 13.03 19.18 31.95
N ALA A 137 13.52 20.41 31.84
CA ALA A 137 14.17 20.90 30.63
C ALA A 137 15.38 20.03 30.25
N GLY A 138 16.18 19.60 31.24
CA GLY A 138 17.28 18.67 31.04
C GLY A 138 16.83 17.32 30.50
N ARG A 139 15.79 16.71 31.09
CA ARG A 139 15.22 15.45 30.59
C ARG A 139 14.63 15.58 29.18
N ILE A 140 13.92 16.67 28.91
CA ILE A 140 13.37 16.94 27.57
C ILE A 140 14.50 17.04 26.55
N ARG A 141 15.59 17.75 26.87
CA ARG A 141 16.76 17.86 25.99
C ARG A 141 17.39 16.49 25.72
N LEU A 142 17.61 15.68 26.76
CA LEU A 142 18.23 14.37 26.62
C LEU A 142 17.36 13.45 25.75
N ALA A 143 16.06 13.39 26.05
CA ALA A 143 15.08 12.67 25.26
C ALA A 143 14.99 13.20 23.82
N TRP A 144 15.10 14.51 23.60
CA TRP A 144 15.05 15.12 22.27
C TRP A 144 16.24 14.74 21.40
N VAL A 145 17.43 14.66 21.98
CA VAL A 145 18.66 14.21 21.32
C VAL A 145 18.57 12.72 20.99
N GLU A 146 18.15 11.89 21.95
CA GLU A 146 17.92 10.44 21.73
C GLU A 146 16.86 10.18 20.65
N GLN A 147 15.84 11.05 20.56
CA GLN A 147 14.73 10.94 19.60
C GLN A 147 15.03 11.63 18.26
N LYS A 148 16.25 12.13 18.01
CA LYS A 148 16.58 12.80 16.73
C LYS A 148 16.51 11.82 15.55
N ALA A 149 17.06 10.61 15.69
CA ALA A 149 16.95 9.56 14.68
C ALA A 149 15.48 9.19 14.41
N VAL A 150 14.67 9.11 15.47
CA VAL A 150 13.23 8.86 15.39
C VAL A 150 12.51 9.97 14.61
N ARG A 151 12.90 11.22 14.81
CA ARG A 151 12.34 12.37 14.07
C ARG A 151 12.68 12.31 12.58
N GLU A 152 13.90 11.95 12.22
CA GLU A 152 14.30 11.79 10.83
C GLU A 152 13.48 10.69 10.14
N ILE A 153 13.25 9.56 10.83
CA ILE A 153 12.35 8.50 10.37
C ILE A 153 10.92 9.04 10.20
N MET A 154 10.41 9.81 11.15
CA MET A 154 9.06 10.38 11.07
C MET A 154 8.89 11.34 9.89
N ILE A 155 9.87 12.22 9.66
CA ILE A 155 9.88 13.17 8.54
C ILE A 155 9.95 12.40 7.22
N PHE A 156 10.80 11.37 7.15
CA PHE A 156 10.88 10.49 5.99
C PHE A 156 9.55 9.81 5.70
N LEU A 157 8.92 9.18 6.70
CA LEU A 157 7.62 8.52 6.50
C LEU A 157 6.54 9.52 6.05
N GLN A 158 6.52 10.71 6.64
CA GLN A 158 5.58 11.77 6.25
C GLN A 158 5.80 12.26 4.82
N SER A 159 7.04 12.32 4.32
CA SER A 159 7.30 12.70 2.93
C SER A 159 6.72 11.70 1.91
N TYR A 160 6.38 10.49 2.33
CA TYR A 160 5.69 9.49 1.50
C TYR A 160 4.18 9.39 1.81
N GLY A 161 3.60 10.39 2.48
CA GLY A 161 2.16 10.47 2.74
C GLY A 161 1.69 9.66 3.96
N VAL A 162 2.60 9.21 4.82
CA VAL A 162 2.25 8.54 6.08
C VAL A 162 1.82 9.56 7.12
N THR A 163 0.64 9.39 7.71
CA THR A 163 0.17 10.29 8.78
C THR A 163 1.02 10.15 10.05
N PRO A 164 1.08 11.18 10.92
CA PRO A 164 1.84 11.11 12.18
C PRO A 164 1.44 9.93 13.08
N SER A 165 0.16 9.54 13.08
CA SER A 165 -0.33 8.40 13.87
C SER A 165 0.11 7.06 13.28
N GLN A 166 0.15 6.92 11.96
CA GLN A 166 0.68 5.74 11.28
C GLN A 166 2.20 5.65 11.46
N ALA A 167 2.92 6.76 11.31
CA ALA A 167 4.36 6.80 11.51
C ALA A 167 4.75 6.39 12.94
N ALA A 168 3.98 6.82 13.95
CA ALA A 168 4.12 6.35 15.33
C ALA A 168 3.91 4.83 15.48
N LYS A 169 2.94 4.24 14.77
CA LYS A 169 2.72 2.79 14.77
C LYS A 169 3.85 2.03 14.07
N ILE A 170 4.31 2.51 12.91
CA ILE A 170 5.42 1.93 12.15
C ILE A 170 6.68 1.93 13.01
N TYR A 171 7.02 3.07 13.60
CA TYR A 171 8.17 3.17 14.48
C TYR A 171 8.04 2.29 15.73
N LYS A 172 6.85 2.21 16.33
CA LYS A 172 6.62 1.30 17.47
C LYS A 172 6.83 -0.17 17.07
N MET A 173 6.54 -0.54 15.83
CA MET A 173 6.65 -1.91 15.33
C MET A 173 8.09 -2.27 14.95
N TYR A 174 8.79 -1.40 14.22
CA TYR A 174 10.08 -1.72 13.60
C TYR A 174 11.27 -0.91 14.14
N GLY A 175 11.03 0.09 14.98
CA GLY A 175 12.09 0.96 15.51
C GLY A 175 12.93 1.59 14.41
N ASP A 176 14.24 1.44 14.51
CA ASP A 176 15.21 2.00 13.56
C ASP A 176 15.13 1.36 12.16
N ASP A 177 14.60 0.13 12.05
CA ASP A 177 14.42 -0.57 10.77
C ASP A 177 13.20 -0.06 9.97
N SER A 178 12.41 0.86 10.53
CA SER A 178 11.20 1.40 9.89
C SER A 178 11.45 1.88 8.45
N MET A 179 12.53 2.63 8.22
CA MET A 179 12.87 3.14 6.89
C MET A 179 13.21 2.03 5.91
N LYS A 180 13.93 1.00 6.39
CA LYS A 180 14.35 -0.14 5.58
C LYS A 180 13.12 -0.95 5.15
N VAL A 181 12.26 -1.30 6.10
CA VAL A 181 11.02 -2.06 5.83
C VAL A 181 10.15 -1.34 4.81
N VAL A 182 9.97 -0.02 4.98
CA VAL A 182 9.15 0.79 4.06
C VAL A 182 9.76 0.86 2.65
N LYS A 183 11.08 0.94 2.52
CA LYS A 183 11.76 0.95 1.22
C LYS A 183 11.79 -0.41 0.53
N ASP A 184 12.00 -1.48 1.29
CA ASP A 184 12.17 -2.84 0.75
C ASP A 184 10.83 -3.45 0.34
N ASN A 185 9.80 -3.32 1.18
CA ASN A 185 8.45 -3.80 0.91
C ASN A 185 7.38 -3.07 1.76
N PRO A 186 6.81 -1.95 1.28
CA PRO A 186 5.80 -1.20 2.02
C PRO A 186 4.48 -1.97 2.24
N TYR A 187 4.21 -3.01 1.46
CA TYR A 187 3.02 -3.87 1.65
C TYR A 187 3.11 -4.73 2.92
N GLN A 188 4.31 -4.86 3.51
CA GLN A 188 4.46 -5.48 4.81
C GLN A 188 3.72 -4.72 5.92
N LEU A 189 3.62 -3.39 5.81
CA LEU A 189 2.92 -2.56 6.78
C LEU A 189 1.44 -2.95 6.91
N ALA A 190 0.82 -3.36 5.80
CA ALA A 190 -0.58 -3.76 5.77
C ALA A 190 -0.84 -5.08 6.52
N ARG A 191 0.18 -5.94 6.64
CA ARG A 191 0.10 -7.22 7.35
C ARG A 191 0.38 -7.07 8.83
N ASP A 192 1.39 -6.28 9.18
CA ASP A 192 1.94 -6.25 10.53
C ASP A 192 1.25 -5.22 11.43
N ILE A 193 0.63 -4.17 10.86
CA ILE A 193 0.15 -3.00 11.62
C ILE A 193 -1.35 -2.80 11.47
N HIS A 194 -2.09 -3.03 12.57
CA HIS A 194 -3.52 -2.74 12.63
C HIS A 194 -3.84 -1.25 12.37
N GLY A 195 -4.69 -1.01 11.37
CA GLY A 195 -5.07 0.34 10.92
C GLY A 195 -4.15 0.94 9.86
N ILE A 196 -3.21 0.15 9.30
CA ILE A 196 -2.61 0.40 8.00
C ILE A 196 -3.10 -0.74 7.10
N GLY A 197 -3.92 -0.42 6.10
CA GLY A 197 -4.45 -1.42 5.17
C GLY A 197 -3.71 -1.39 3.82
N PHE A 198 -4.04 -2.32 2.94
CA PHE A 198 -3.46 -2.39 1.58
C PHE A 198 -3.50 -1.04 0.86
N ARG A 199 -4.61 -0.31 0.89
CA ARG A 199 -4.74 1.00 0.22
C ARG A 199 -3.72 2.03 0.72
N THR A 200 -3.51 2.09 2.03
CA THR A 200 -2.50 2.97 2.62
C THR A 200 -1.09 2.53 2.22
N ALA A 201 -0.81 1.23 2.29
CA ALA A 201 0.49 0.70 1.85
C ALA A 201 0.75 0.93 0.36
N ASP A 202 -0.27 0.79 -0.50
CA ASP A 202 -0.17 1.05 -1.95
C ASP A 202 0.09 2.53 -2.24
N GLN A 203 -0.51 3.44 -1.47
CA GLN A 203 -0.20 4.87 -1.59
C GLN A 203 1.26 5.18 -1.23
N ILE A 204 1.77 4.58 -0.16
CA ILE A 204 3.19 4.72 0.25
C ILE A 204 4.10 4.15 -0.85
N ALA A 205 3.77 2.97 -1.38
CA ALA A 205 4.51 2.31 -2.46
C ALA A 205 4.60 3.17 -3.73
N ARG A 206 3.47 3.77 -4.17
CA ARG A 206 3.44 4.68 -5.32
C ARG A 206 4.31 5.91 -5.09
N ASN A 207 4.25 6.50 -3.89
CA ASN A 207 5.07 7.66 -3.54
C ASN A 207 6.58 7.33 -3.48
N LEU A 208 6.93 6.08 -3.19
CA LEU A 208 8.31 5.57 -3.28
C LEU A 208 8.76 5.27 -4.72
N GLY A 209 7.85 5.35 -5.70
CA GLY A 209 8.13 5.03 -7.10
C GLY A 209 8.07 3.54 -7.42
N ILE A 210 7.41 2.72 -6.59
CA ILE A 210 7.21 1.29 -6.89
C ILE A 210 6.22 1.17 -8.06
N PRO A 211 6.59 0.45 -9.14
CA PRO A 211 5.72 0.25 -10.30
C PRO A 211 4.41 -0.47 -9.97
N SER A 212 3.35 -0.14 -10.70
CA SER A 212 2.02 -0.74 -10.52
C SER A 212 1.98 -2.24 -10.83
N ASP A 213 2.93 -2.73 -11.62
CA ASP A 213 3.12 -4.12 -12.04
C ASP A 213 4.19 -4.86 -11.23
N SER A 214 4.70 -4.26 -10.14
CA SER A 214 5.64 -4.93 -9.25
C SER A 214 5.03 -6.18 -8.59
N ALA A 215 5.82 -7.26 -8.51
CA ALA A 215 5.40 -8.53 -7.92
C ALA A 215 4.85 -8.36 -6.49
N GLN A 216 5.51 -7.53 -5.67
CA GLN A 216 5.08 -7.25 -4.30
C GLN A 216 3.69 -6.60 -4.23
N ARG A 217 3.39 -5.68 -5.15
CA ARG A 217 2.07 -5.03 -5.25
C ARG A 217 0.99 -5.99 -5.70
N ILE A 218 1.29 -6.79 -6.74
CA ILE A 218 0.35 -7.78 -7.27
C ILE A 218 -0.02 -8.77 -6.17
N GLN A 219 0.97 -9.32 -5.47
CA GLN A 219 0.77 -10.25 -4.36
C GLN A 219 -0.11 -9.62 -3.27
N ALA A 220 0.23 -8.42 -2.81
CA ALA A 220 -0.53 -7.74 -1.76
C ALA A 220 -1.95 -7.38 -2.20
N GLY A 221 -2.13 -7.03 -3.48
CA GLY A 221 -3.44 -6.72 -4.07
C GLY A 221 -4.36 -7.94 -4.17
N ILE A 222 -3.80 -9.10 -4.54
CA ILE A 222 -4.54 -10.38 -4.56
C ILE A 222 -5.01 -10.73 -3.14
N VAL A 223 -4.11 -10.68 -2.16
CA VAL A 223 -4.46 -10.97 -0.75
C VAL A 223 -5.55 -10.03 -0.27
N TYR A 224 -5.41 -8.72 -0.52
CA TYR A 224 -6.41 -7.73 -0.14
C TYR A 224 -7.79 -8.04 -0.75
N GLN A 225 -7.84 -8.39 -2.04
CA GLN A 225 -9.09 -8.70 -2.70
C GLN A 225 -9.74 -9.97 -2.14
N LEU A 226 -8.95 -11.00 -1.84
CA LEU A 226 -9.43 -12.22 -1.19
C LEU A 226 -9.96 -11.95 0.22
N GLU A 227 -9.31 -11.07 0.99
CA GLU A 227 -9.80 -10.65 2.30
C GLU A 227 -11.13 -9.91 2.22
N GLN A 228 -11.35 -9.08 1.18
CA GLN A 228 -12.65 -8.44 0.97
C GLN A 228 -13.74 -9.46 0.66
N ILE A 229 -13.47 -10.41 -0.24
CA ILE A 229 -14.39 -11.49 -0.59
C ILE A 229 -14.73 -12.34 0.65
N LEU A 230 -13.73 -12.65 1.48
CA LEU A 230 -13.92 -13.38 2.73
C LEU A 230 -14.81 -12.59 3.71
N ALA A 231 -14.61 -11.27 3.82
CA ALA A 231 -15.41 -10.40 4.68
C ALA A 231 -16.89 -10.34 4.26
N GLU A 232 -17.18 -10.56 2.98
CA GLU A 232 -18.54 -10.71 2.44
C GLU A 232 -19.17 -12.09 2.74
N GLY A 233 -18.42 -12.99 3.40
CA GLY A 233 -18.88 -14.31 3.83
C GLY A 233 -18.67 -15.42 2.78
N HIS A 234 -17.96 -15.12 1.69
CA HIS A 234 -17.62 -16.11 0.69
C HIS A 234 -16.48 -17.03 1.18
N THR A 235 -16.67 -18.34 1.02
CA THR A 235 -15.65 -19.36 1.34
C THR A 235 -14.91 -19.86 0.09
N GLY A 236 -15.23 -19.29 -1.07
CA GLY A 236 -14.60 -19.55 -2.37
C GLY A 236 -15.05 -18.51 -3.38
N TYR A 237 -14.23 -18.27 -4.41
CA TYR A 237 -14.51 -17.30 -5.48
C TYR A 237 -14.30 -17.96 -6.85
N PRO A 238 -15.18 -17.74 -7.84
CA PRO A 238 -14.98 -18.23 -9.20
C PRO A 238 -13.64 -17.74 -9.73
N PHE A 239 -12.82 -18.66 -10.21
CA PHE A 239 -11.47 -18.36 -10.67
C PHE A 239 -11.53 -17.79 -12.11
N ASP A 240 -12.17 -16.62 -12.28
CA ASP A 240 -12.35 -15.91 -13.56
C ASP A 240 -11.02 -15.55 -14.23
N PHE A 241 -9.92 -15.63 -13.49
CA PHE A 241 -8.56 -15.56 -14.02
C PHE A 241 -8.31 -16.53 -15.18
N LEU A 242 -8.92 -17.72 -15.18
CA LEU A 242 -8.68 -18.72 -16.24
C LEU A 242 -9.48 -18.44 -17.52
N ALA A 243 -10.68 -17.86 -17.37
CA ALA A 243 -11.43 -17.35 -18.51
C ALA A 243 -10.70 -16.16 -19.14
N ARG A 244 -10.10 -15.29 -18.31
CA ARG A 244 -9.20 -14.22 -18.78
C ARG A 244 -7.90 -14.75 -19.38
N ALA A 245 -7.30 -15.78 -18.80
CA ALA A 245 -6.11 -16.42 -19.36
C ALA A 245 -6.39 -16.94 -20.77
N ALA A 246 -7.56 -17.53 -20.99
CA ALA A 246 -7.99 -17.95 -22.32
C ALA A 246 -8.22 -16.76 -23.28
N SER A 247 -8.82 -15.66 -22.83
CA SER A 247 -9.02 -14.47 -23.69
C SER A 247 -7.73 -13.72 -24.04
N GLU A 248 -6.72 -13.82 -23.17
CA GLU A 248 -5.40 -13.20 -23.33
C GLU A 248 -4.37 -14.17 -23.95
N ASP A 249 -4.84 -15.32 -24.46
CA ASP A 249 -4.04 -16.37 -25.12
C ASP A 249 -2.91 -16.97 -24.25
N LEU A 250 -3.05 -16.87 -22.93
CA LEU A 250 -2.13 -17.45 -21.94
C LEU A 250 -2.33 -18.96 -21.82
N VAL A 251 -1.22 -19.69 -21.69
CA VAL A 251 -1.22 -21.14 -21.52
C VAL A 251 -1.26 -21.49 -20.03
N VAL A 252 -2.24 -22.30 -19.63
CA VAL A 252 -2.38 -22.75 -18.24
C VAL A 252 -1.58 -24.03 -18.02
N ILE A 253 -0.61 -23.98 -17.12
CA ILE A 253 0.27 -25.11 -16.79
C ILE A 253 -0.09 -25.65 -15.41
N SER A 254 -0.42 -26.93 -15.32
CA SER A 254 -0.82 -27.56 -14.04
C SER A 254 -0.65 -29.09 -14.08
N SER A 255 -1.00 -29.83 -13.02
CA SER A 255 -0.77 -31.28 -12.90
C SER A 255 -2.02 -32.16 -13.07
N ASP A 256 -3.19 -31.55 -13.24
CA ASP A 256 -4.50 -32.21 -13.28
C ASP A 256 -4.86 -33.11 -12.06
N MET A 257 -4.16 -32.89 -10.94
CA MET A 257 -4.52 -33.50 -9.66
C MET A 257 -5.90 -33.04 -9.19
N ARG A 258 -6.58 -33.88 -8.39
CA ARG A 258 -7.91 -33.53 -7.87
C ARG A 258 -7.83 -32.25 -7.03
N GLY A 259 -8.79 -31.35 -7.23
CA GLY A 259 -8.81 -30.04 -6.59
C GLY A 259 -8.45 -28.94 -7.59
N ILE A 260 -7.64 -27.98 -7.14
CA ILE A 260 -7.35 -26.74 -7.86
C ILE A 260 -6.72 -27.01 -9.23
N ASP A 261 -5.76 -27.95 -9.34
CA ASP A 261 -5.13 -28.29 -10.62
C ASP A 261 -6.16 -28.74 -11.68
N ARG A 262 -7.06 -29.64 -11.28
CA ARG A 262 -8.11 -30.16 -12.17
C ARG A 262 -9.10 -29.08 -12.58
N GLU A 263 -9.54 -28.27 -11.64
CA GLU A 263 -10.43 -27.15 -11.94
C GLU A 263 -9.75 -26.15 -12.87
N ALA A 264 -8.46 -25.87 -12.66
CA ALA A 264 -7.70 -24.96 -13.50
C ALA A 264 -7.65 -25.41 -14.97
N ILE A 265 -7.29 -26.67 -15.19
CA ILE A 265 -7.27 -27.27 -16.53
C ILE A 265 -8.67 -27.30 -17.15
N SER A 266 -9.69 -27.66 -16.37
CA SER A 266 -11.06 -27.81 -16.90
C SER A 266 -11.66 -26.46 -17.29
N ALA A 267 -11.49 -25.44 -16.45
CA ALA A 267 -11.97 -24.10 -16.73
C ALA A 267 -11.25 -23.46 -17.92
N ALA A 268 -9.92 -23.62 -18.02
CA ALA A 268 -9.15 -23.13 -19.16
C ALA A 268 -9.62 -23.76 -20.48
N LEU A 269 -9.81 -25.08 -20.51
CA LEU A 269 -10.30 -25.79 -21.69
C LEU A 269 -11.75 -25.44 -22.05
N ALA A 270 -12.62 -25.25 -21.05
CA ALA A 270 -14.01 -24.85 -21.24
C ALA A 270 -14.13 -23.43 -21.80
N ALA A 271 -13.20 -22.54 -21.42
CA ALA A 271 -13.08 -21.19 -21.96
C ALA A 271 -12.42 -21.14 -23.35
N GLY A 272 -12.04 -22.28 -23.93
CA GLY A 272 -11.39 -22.36 -25.24
C GLY A 272 -9.88 -22.09 -25.21
N GLY A 273 -9.28 -21.93 -24.03
CA GLY A 273 -7.85 -21.69 -23.86
C GLY A 273 -6.98 -22.93 -24.08
N ARG A 274 -5.66 -22.73 -23.91
CA ARG A 274 -4.63 -23.75 -24.09
C ARG A 274 -4.05 -24.21 -22.76
N THR A 275 -3.71 -25.49 -22.65
CA THR A 275 -3.17 -26.07 -21.41
C THR A 275 -1.95 -26.96 -21.64
N VAL A 276 -1.08 -27.01 -20.64
CA VAL A 276 -0.01 -27.99 -20.50
C VAL A 276 -0.19 -28.74 -19.17
N CYS A 277 -0.44 -30.04 -19.24
CA CYS A 277 -0.58 -30.88 -18.04
C CYS A 277 0.73 -31.64 -17.78
N VAL A 278 1.40 -31.34 -16.68
CA VAL A 278 2.58 -32.07 -16.19
C VAL A 278 2.12 -33.23 -15.30
N LEU A 279 2.07 -34.42 -15.86
CA LEU A 279 1.51 -35.60 -15.22
C LEU A 279 2.52 -36.31 -14.31
N SER A 280 2.04 -36.73 -13.14
CA SER A 280 2.76 -37.63 -12.22
C SER A 280 2.17 -39.04 -12.16
N ASP A 281 1.21 -39.33 -13.04
CA ASP A 281 0.55 -40.63 -13.24
C ASP A 281 0.65 -41.02 -14.73
N SER A 282 0.05 -42.15 -15.10
CA SER A 282 0.21 -42.75 -16.42
C SER A 282 -0.25 -41.82 -17.55
N LEU A 283 0.71 -41.43 -18.39
CA LEU A 283 0.47 -40.70 -19.63
C LEU A 283 -0.37 -41.54 -20.59
N GLU A 284 -0.08 -42.84 -20.71
CA GLU A 284 -0.83 -43.75 -21.60
C GLU A 284 -2.33 -43.73 -21.33
N LYS A 285 -2.72 -43.75 -20.04
CA LYS A 285 -4.12 -43.66 -19.64
C LYS A 285 -4.71 -42.27 -19.89
N ALA A 286 -3.93 -41.21 -19.66
CA ALA A 286 -4.40 -39.85 -19.83
C ALA A 286 -4.71 -39.52 -21.30
N VAL A 287 -3.83 -39.94 -22.23
CA VAL A 287 -3.96 -39.68 -23.67
C VAL A 287 -5.22 -40.33 -24.26
N VAL A 288 -5.59 -41.53 -23.80
CA VAL A 288 -6.80 -42.22 -24.29
C VAL A 288 -8.08 -41.81 -23.54
N SER A 289 -7.97 -40.97 -22.51
CA SER A 289 -9.12 -40.56 -21.71
C SER A 289 -10.07 -39.67 -22.52
N LYS A 290 -11.38 -39.83 -22.31
CA LYS A 290 -12.41 -38.98 -22.95
C LYS A 290 -12.18 -37.50 -22.68
N ARG A 291 -11.60 -37.17 -21.53
CA ARG A 291 -11.33 -35.80 -21.08
C ARG A 291 -10.37 -35.06 -21.99
N TYR A 292 -9.29 -35.73 -22.44
CA TYR A 292 -8.24 -35.09 -23.23
C TYR A 292 -8.37 -35.35 -24.73
N ARG A 293 -9.20 -36.31 -25.14
CA ARG A 293 -9.33 -36.69 -26.56
C ARG A 293 -9.62 -35.52 -27.49
N GLU A 294 -10.63 -34.71 -27.20
CA GLU A 294 -10.97 -33.54 -28.02
C GLU A 294 -9.94 -32.40 -27.86
N PRO A 295 -9.53 -32.00 -26.64
CA PRO A 295 -8.53 -30.96 -26.46
C PRO A 295 -7.17 -31.26 -27.12
N LEU A 296 -6.71 -32.51 -27.10
CA LEU A 296 -5.48 -32.94 -27.77
C LEU A 296 -5.62 -32.84 -29.29
N ALA A 297 -6.74 -33.32 -29.84
CA ALA A 297 -6.99 -33.27 -31.28
C ALA A 297 -7.12 -31.82 -31.80
N ALA A 298 -7.67 -30.93 -30.97
CA ALA A 298 -7.80 -29.51 -31.27
C ALA A 298 -6.49 -28.70 -31.05
N GLY A 299 -5.40 -29.33 -30.59
CA GLY A 299 -4.14 -28.65 -30.26
C GLY A 299 -4.24 -27.71 -29.06
N ARG A 300 -5.27 -27.87 -28.22
CA ARG A 300 -5.54 -27.04 -27.03
C ARG A 300 -5.01 -27.65 -25.74
N ALA A 301 -4.65 -28.92 -25.73
CA ALA A 301 -4.00 -29.56 -24.59
C ALA A 301 -2.69 -30.22 -25.02
N THR A 302 -1.66 -30.08 -24.18
CA THR A 302 -0.42 -30.85 -24.26
C THR A 302 -0.22 -31.62 -22.96
N LEU A 303 0.01 -32.93 -23.03
CA LEU A 303 0.31 -33.75 -21.87
C LEU A 303 1.81 -34.05 -21.85
N VAL A 304 2.47 -33.78 -20.72
CA VAL A 304 3.91 -33.97 -20.54
C VAL A 304 4.15 -34.77 -19.27
N THR A 305 5.13 -35.67 -19.28
CA THR A 305 5.58 -36.36 -18.06
C THR A 305 7.10 -36.49 -18.08
N PRO A 306 7.79 -36.25 -16.95
CA PRO A 306 9.21 -36.55 -16.80
C PRO A 306 9.47 -38.02 -16.43
N PHE A 307 8.43 -38.84 -16.38
CA PHE A 307 8.48 -40.26 -15.98
C PHE A 307 8.20 -41.18 -17.17
N THR A 308 8.31 -42.50 -16.97
CA THR A 308 7.93 -43.45 -18.03
C THR A 308 6.41 -43.34 -18.30
N PRO A 309 5.93 -43.52 -19.55
CA PRO A 309 4.52 -43.31 -19.89
C PRO A 309 3.51 -44.18 -19.11
N ASP A 310 3.95 -45.33 -18.63
CA ASP A 310 3.19 -46.32 -17.85
C ASP A 310 3.30 -46.11 -16.32
N THR A 311 4.09 -45.13 -15.87
CA THR A 311 4.32 -44.84 -14.44
C THR A 311 2.99 -44.65 -13.71
N ARG A 312 2.84 -45.33 -12.57
CA ARG A 312 1.70 -45.12 -11.67
C ARG A 312 1.93 -43.93 -10.75
N PHE A 313 0.84 -43.28 -10.35
CA PHE A 313 0.87 -42.21 -9.37
C PHE A 313 1.60 -42.61 -8.09
N THR A 314 2.53 -41.76 -7.66
CA THR A 314 3.09 -41.75 -6.30
C THR A 314 3.24 -40.31 -5.81
N VAL A 315 3.13 -40.10 -4.50
CA VAL A 315 3.32 -38.77 -3.89
C VAL A 315 4.73 -38.23 -4.18
N ALA A 316 5.74 -39.09 -4.15
CA ALA A 316 7.11 -38.71 -4.47
C ALA A 316 7.25 -38.20 -5.91
N ASN A 317 6.61 -38.87 -6.88
CA ASN A 317 6.60 -38.41 -8.27
C ASN A 317 5.83 -37.09 -8.43
N ALA A 318 4.69 -36.93 -7.76
CA ALA A 318 3.93 -35.68 -7.77
C ALA A 318 4.77 -34.50 -7.25
N MET A 319 5.49 -34.69 -6.13
CA MET A 319 6.40 -33.66 -5.61
C MET A 319 7.55 -33.37 -6.56
N ARG A 320 8.14 -34.39 -7.18
CA ARG A 320 9.22 -34.20 -8.17
C ARG A 320 8.72 -33.49 -9.43
N ALA A 321 7.47 -33.70 -9.82
CA ALA A 321 6.86 -33.10 -11.01
C ALA A 321 6.68 -31.58 -10.88
N ASN A 322 6.51 -31.06 -9.65
CA ASN A 322 6.29 -29.63 -9.40
C ASN A 322 7.36 -28.73 -10.05
N ARG A 323 8.63 -29.14 -10.03
CA ARG A 323 9.73 -28.37 -10.65
C ARG A 323 9.51 -28.07 -12.13
N TYR A 324 8.85 -28.97 -12.85
CA TYR A 324 8.59 -28.80 -14.28
C TYR A 324 7.41 -27.85 -14.51
N GLN A 325 6.43 -27.80 -13.60
CA GLN A 325 5.37 -26.79 -13.67
C GLN A 325 5.97 -25.39 -13.54
N TYR A 326 6.85 -25.18 -12.56
CA TYR A 326 7.60 -23.93 -12.44
C TYR A 326 8.51 -23.69 -13.66
N GLY A 327 9.37 -24.64 -14.02
CA GLY A 327 10.34 -24.44 -15.11
C GLY A 327 9.72 -24.20 -16.49
N LEU A 328 8.43 -24.51 -16.69
CA LEU A 328 7.70 -24.23 -17.93
C LEU A 328 6.89 -22.94 -17.87
N SER A 329 6.77 -22.29 -16.71
CA SER A 329 5.87 -21.14 -16.50
C SER A 329 6.62 -19.81 -16.49
N ASP A 330 6.01 -18.76 -17.05
CA ASP A 330 6.51 -17.39 -16.93
C ASP A 330 6.11 -16.74 -15.58
N ALA A 331 5.00 -17.20 -15.00
CA ALA A 331 4.48 -16.78 -13.70
C ALA A 331 3.80 -17.96 -12.99
N ALA A 332 3.93 -18.05 -11.66
CA ALA A 332 3.35 -19.12 -10.87
C ALA A 332 2.39 -18.58 -9.81
N ILE A 333 1.18 -19.13 -9.76
CA ILE A 333 0.15 -18.74 -8.79
C ILE A 333 -0.15 -19.92 -7.88
N ILE A 334 0.10 -19.75 -6.58
CA ILE A 334 -0.28 -20.72 -5.55
C ILE A 334 -1.57 -20.24 -4.91
N VAL A 335 -2.65 -20.97 -5.19
CA VAL A 335 -3.99 -20.58 -4.74
C VAL A 335 -4.19 -20.89 -3.26
N GLU A 336 -3.81 -22.09 -2.82
CA GLU A 336 -3.87 -22.49 -1.42
C GLU A 336 -2.78 -23.51 -1.11
N SER A 337 -2.11 -23.36 0.04
CA SER A 337 -1.25 -24.39 0.59
C SER A 337 -1.21 -24.29 2.10
N ARG A 338 -1.17 -25.44 2.77
CA ARG A 338 -0.72 -25.50 4.17
C ARG A 338 0.76 -25.11 4.23
N GLN A 339 1.26 -24.72 5.42
CA GLN A 339 2.70 -24.45 5.64
C GLN A 339 3.59 -25.71 5.57
N THR A 340 3.01 -26.86 5.22
CA THR A 340 3.67 -28.14 5.03
C THR A 340 3.03 -28.88 3.84
N GLY A 341 3.75 -29.84 3.24
CA GLY A 341 3.25 -30.66 2.14
C GLY A 341 3.83 -30.29 0.77
N GLY A 342 3.40 -31.02 -0.27
CA GLY A 342 4.04 -30.98 -1.59
C GLY A 342 4.00 -29.63 -2.30
N ILE A 343 2.91 -28.86 -2.14
CA ILE A 343 2.75 -27.53 -2.75
C ILE A 343 3.72 -26.55 -2.09
N TRP A 344 3.73 -26.46 -0.74
CA TRP A 344 4.66 -25.63 0.01
C TRP A 344 6.12 -25.98 -0.26
N SER A 345 6.46 -27.28 -0.26
CA SER A 345 7.81 -27.73 -0.60
C SER A 345 8.24 -27.33 -2.00
N GLY A 346 7.35 -27.46 -2.99
CA GLY A 346 7.63 -27.03 -4.36
C GLY A 346 7.79 -25.51 -4.49
N ALA A 347 6.99 -24.73 -3.77
CA ALA A 347 7.09 -23.27 -3.73
C ALA A 347 8.41 -22.79 -3.12
N ASP A 348 8.83 -23.39 -2.01
CA ASP A 348 10.11 -23.08 -1.38
C ASP A 348 11.29 -23.53 -2.25
N GLU A 349 11.17 -24.65 -2.99
CA GLU A 349 12.13 -25.08 -4.01
C GLU A 349 12.23 -24.04 -5.13
N ASN A 350 11.09 -23.56 -5.68
CA ASN A 350 11.08 -22.48 -6.69
C ASN A 350 11.74 -21.20 -6.16
N ARG A 351 11.41 -20.77 -4.93
CA ARG A 351 12.00 -19.57 -4.31
C ARG A 351 13.52 -19.69 -4.16
N LYS A 352 14.04 -20.87 -3.83
CA LYS A 352 15.48 -21.12 -3.69
C LYS A 352 16.22 -21.11 -5.03
N HIS A 353 15.59 -21.66 -6.07
CA HIS A 353 16.24 -21.83 -7.37
C HIS A 353 15.91 -20.73 -8.39
N GLY A 354 14.88 -19.92 -8.14
CA GLY A 354 14.47 -18.82 -9.01
C GLY A 354 13.99 -19.28 -10.39
N TRP A 355 13.28 -20.41 -10.50
CA TRP A 355 12.82 -20.90 -11.80
C TRP A 355 11.76 -19.99 -12.42
N VAL A 356 10.87 -19.44 -11.58
CA VAL A 356 9.85 -18.46 -11.95
C VAL A 356 9.92 -17.30 -10.97
N PRO A 357 9.82 -16.04 -11.45
CA PRO A 357 9.75 -14.87 -10.58
C PRO A 357 8.71 -15.05 -9.47
N ALA A 358 9.12 -14.72 -8.24
CA ALA A 358 8.30 -14.81 -7.04
C ALA A 358 7.49 -13.53 -6.77
#